data_AF-A0A1V4JK93-F1
#
_entry.id   AF-A0A1V4JK93-F1
#
_cell.length_a   1.000
_cell.length_b   1.000
_cell.length_c   1.000
_cell.angle_alpha   90.00
_cell.angle_beta   90.00
_cell.angle_gamma   90.00
#
_symmetry.space_group_name_H-M   'P 1'
#
loop_
_entity.id
_entity.type
_entity.pdbx_description
1 polymer ?
#
loop_
_entity_poly.entity_id
_entity_poly.type
_entity_poly.pdbx_seq_one_letter_code
_entity_poly.pdbx_strand_id
1 'polypeptide(L)'
;MEPSLKFISKKFPHLDVRSSTQHLGPVHKDRGDIARALGPFYHTFLDILEFRDHVYELLNTIDANQCYFDININYDFTKGYLDLVVTYVSLVLLLARTEDRRLLIGLYHCAHEMSHGTSDPSFARLGQMVLEYDHPLKKLPEEFAPHTKAVTSALLSLHFLFARRNQSAEQWRSDQLLSLLSTAGTMLSPASSDTMACEYLSLEVMERWILLGFLVCPGALTSSPQCLDLWRLALQGSLYVTLLRDEAVQVHKVTEELLGGLKG
;
A
#
# COMPACT_ATOMS: atom_id res chain seq x y z
N MET A 1 -25.48 -10.70 -22.60
CA MET A 1 -24.51 -10.02 -21.71
C MET A 1 -23.09 -10.52 -21.92
N GLU A 2 -22.85 -11.83 -21.86
CA GLU A 2 -21.48 -12.41 -21.96
C GLU A 2 -20.62 -11.97 -23.16
N PRO A 3 -21.14 -11.85 -24.41
CA PRO A 3 -20.33 -11.34 -25.53
C PRO A 3 -19.90 -9.88 -25.33
N SER A 4 -20.74 -9.05 -24.70
CA SER A 4 -20.43 -7.66 -24.37
C SER A 4 -19.35 -7.56 -23.31
N LEU A 5 -19.38 -8.44 -22.30
CA LEU A 5 -18.34 -8.51 -21.27
C LEU A 5 -16.98 -8.88 -21.88
N LYS A 6 -16.94 -9.91 -22.73
CA LYS A 6 -15.71 -10.31 -23.45
C LYS A 6 -15.17 -9.17 -24.32
N PHE A 7 -16.04 -8.44 -25.01
CA PHE A 7 -15.67 -7.27 -25.79
C PHE A 7 -15.06 -6.16 -24.92
N ILE A 8 -15.72 -5.80 -23.83
CA ILE A 8 -15.26 -4.75 -22.89
C ILE A 8 -13.91 -5.12 -22.30
N SER A 9 -13.74 -6.34 -21.78
CA SER A 9 -12.47 -6.79 -21.20
C SER A 9 -11.32 -6.74 -22.21
N LYS A 10 -11.58 -7.07 -23.48
CA LYS A 10 -10.54 -7.08 -24.53
C LYS A 10 -10.16 -5.67 -24.99
N LYS A 11 -11.10 -4.74 -24.95
CA LYS A 11 -10.91 -3.37 -25.46
C LYS A 11 -10.55 -2.37 -24.38
N PHE A 12 -10.72 -2.70 -23.11
CA PHE A 12 -10.37 -1.83 -22.00
C PHE A 12 -8.89 -1.39 -22.05
N PRO A 13 -8.58 -0.10 -21.82
CA PRO A 13 -9.48 1.03 -21.52
C PRO A 13 -10.01 1.75 -22.77
N HIS A 14 -9.65 1.32 -23.98
CA HIS A 14 -10.06 1.94 -25.24
C HIS A 14 -11.43 1.45 -25.72
N LEU A 15 -12.49 1.86 -25.03
CA LEU A 15 -13.87 1.52 -25.37
C LEU A 15 -14.48 2.59 -26.29
N ASP A 16 -14.81 2.23 -27.53
CA ASP A 16 -15.59 3.08 -28.43
C ASP A 16 -17.06 2.63 -28.43
N VAL A 17 -17.85 3.29 -27.58
CA VAL A 17 -19.26 2.96 -27.35
C VAL A 17 -20.11 3.22 -28.60
N ARG A 18 -19.77 4.25 -29.38
CA ARG A 18 -20.55 4.71 -30.54
C ARG A 18 -20.38 3.80 -31.74
N SER A 19 -19.17 3.32 -32.01
CA SER A 19 -18.90 2.41 -33.13
C SER A 19 -19.22 0.94 -32.83
N SER A 20 -19.35 0.56 -31.55
CA SER A 20 -19.45 -0.84 -31.10
C SER A 20 -20.87 -1.28 -30.68
N THR A 21 -21.90 -0.60 -31.19
CA THR A 21 -23.31 -0.85 -30.83
C THR A 21 -23.75 -2.31 -31.04
N GLN A 22 -23.21 -3.01 -32.05
CA GLN A 22 -23.50 -4.42 -32.29
C GLN A 22 -23.03 -5.34 -31.15
N HIS A 23 -21.91 -5.01 -30.50
CA HIS A 23 -21.36 -5.79 -29.39
C HIS A 23 -21.96 -5.38 -28.04
N LEU A 24 -22.50 -4.16 -27.93
CA LEU A 24 -23.00 -3.57 -26.69
C LEU A 24 -24.54 -3.51 -26.60
N GLY A 25 -25.27 -4.15 -27.51
CA GLY A 25 -26.74 -4.18 -27.51
C GLY A 25 -27.39 -4.53 -26.16
N PRO A 26 -26.94 -5.59 -25.46
CA PRO A 26 -27.42 -5.90 -24.11
C PRO A 26 -27.13 -4.81 -23.08
N VAL A 27 -25.95 -4.18 -23.15
CA VAL A 27 -25.57 -3.07 -22.25
C VAL A 27 -26.47 -1.86 -22.48
N HIS A 28 -26.77 -1.54 -23.74
CA HIS A 28 -27.68 -0.45 -24.08
C HIS A 28 -29.09 -0.68 -23.57
N LYS A 29 -29.59 -1.92 -23.68
CA LYS A 29 -30.92 -2.31 -23.19
C LYS A 29 -31.05 -2.13 -21.68
N ASP A 30 -30.03 -2.55 -20.91
CA ASP A 30 -30.07 -2.61 -19.45
C ASP A 30 -29.29 -1.46 -18.77
N ARG A 31 -28.93 -0.40 -19.53
CA ARG A 31 -27.99 0.67 -19.10
C ARG A 31 -28.36 1.35 -17.78
N GLY A 32 -29.65 1.55 -17.51
CA GLY A 32 -30.11 2.18 -16.28
C GLY A 32 -29.89 1.31 -15.04
N ASP A 33 -30.07 0.00 -15.16
CA ASP A 33 -29.85 -0.95 -14.06
C ASP A 33 -28.36 -1.19 -13.84
N ILE A 34 -27.57 -1.27 -14.93
CA ILE A 34 -26.11 -1.34 -14.87
C ILE A 34 -25.53 -0.12 -14.14
N ALA A 35 -25.92 1.09 -14.55
CA ALA A 35 -25.44 2.32 -13.91
C ALA A 35 -25.80 2.38 -12.43
N ARG A 36 -27.02 1.96 -12.06
CA ARG A 36 -27.47 1.92 -10.67
C ARG A 36 -26.68 0.90 -9.82
N ALA A 37 -26.44 -0.30 -10.36
CA ALA A 37 -25.76 -1.37 -9.64
C ALA A 37 -24.25 -1.16 -9.54
N LEU A 38 -23.62 -0.67 -10.62
CA LEU A 38 -22.16 -0.51 -10.70
C LEU A 38 -21.67 0.88 -10.30
N GLY A 39 -22.57 1.86 -10.18
CA GLY A 39 -22.24 3.21 -9.75
C GLY A 39 -21.38 3.25 -8.50
N PRO A 40 -21.79 2.65 -7.37
CA PRO A 40 -20.99 2.68 -6.15
C PRO A 40 -19.56 2.16 -6.33
N PHE A 41 -19.38 1.06 -7.05
CA PHE A 41 -18.05 0.49 -7.33
C PHE A 41 -17.20 1.42 -8.20
N TYR A 42 -17.78 2.00 -9.25
CA TYR A 42 -17.07 2.94 -10.12
C TYR A 42 -16.58 4.17 -9.35
N HIS A 43 -17.43 4.76 -8.51
CA HIS A 43 -17.05 5.93 -7.72
C HIS A 43 -15.99 5.58 -6.68
N THR A 44 -16.02 4.39 -6.06
CA THR A 44 -14.91 3.93 -5.21
C THR A 44 -13.60 3.84 -5.97
N PHE A 45 -13.59 3.39 -7.23
CA PHE A 45 -12.37 3.40 -8.04
C PHE A 45 -11.90 4.82 -8.38
N LEU A 46 -12.81 5.78 -8.55
CA LEU A 46 -12.47 7.19 -8.69
C LEU A 46 -11.86 7.75 -7.41
N ASP A 47 -12.43 7.45 -6.24
CA ASP A 47 -11.88 7.87 -4.94
C ASP A 47 -10.45 7.33 -4.75
N ILE A 48 -10.17 6.10 -5.22
CA ILE A 48 -8.82 5.53 -5.22
C ILE A 48 -7.87 6.30 -6.14
N LEU A 49 -8.33 6.71 -7.33
CA LEU A 49 -7.55 7.53 -8.26
C LEU A 49 -7.22 8.89 -7.64
N GLU A 50 -8.21 9.56 -7.04
CA GLU A 50 -8.00 10.84 -6.37
C GLU A 50 -7.09 10.69 -5.16
N PHE A 51 -7.28 9.65 -4.34
CA PHE A 51 -6.39 9.37 -3.21
C PHE A 51 -4.94 9.21 -3.66
N ARG A 52 -4.69 8.47 -4.74
CA ARG A 52 -3.35 8.32 -5.34
C ARG A 52 -2.76 9.68 -5.71
N ASP A 53 -3.52 10.53 -6.41
CA ASP A 53 -3.04 11.86 -6.83
C ASP A 53 -2.59 12.71 -5.62
N HIS A 54 -3.40 12.72 -4.55
CA HIS A 54 -3.06 13.43 -3.32
C HIS A 54 -1.84 12.84 -2.61
N VAL A 55 -1.69 11.52 -2.58
CA VAL A 55 -0.50 10.86 -2.03
C VAL A 55 0.74 11.30 -2.81
N TYR A 56 0.70 11.32 -4.14
CA TYR A 56 1.85 11.75 -4.94
C TYR A 56 2.22 13.19 -4.71
N GLU A 57 1.24 14.09 -4.68
CA GLU A 57 1.48 15.50 -4.38
C GLU A 57 2.17 15.65 -3.02
N LEU A 58 1.69 14.94 -2.00
CA LEU A 58 2.26 14.98 -0.66
C LEU A 58 3.67 14.38 -0.59
N LEU A 59 3.91 13.22 -1.19
CA LEU A 59 5.23 12.57 -1.21
C LEU A 59 6.26 13.45 -1.95
N ASN A 60 5.88 14.05 -3.08
CA ASN A 60 6.72 15.00 -3.80
C ASN A 60 7.03 16.25 -2.96
N THR A 61 6.04 16.75 -2.21
CA THR A 61 6.23 17.88 -1.30
C THR A 61 7.20 17.53 -0.18
N ILE A 62 7.10 16.34 0.42
CA ILE A 62 8.01 15.85 1.45
C ILE A 62 9.45 15.78 0.94
N ASP A 63 9.64 15.23 -0.27
CA ASP A 63 10.96 15.14 -0.89
C ASP A 63 11.56 16.51 -1.20
N ALA A 64 10.76 17.41 -1.77
CA ALA A 64 11.19 18.78 -2.10
C ALA A 64 11.65 19.55 -0.85
N ASN A 65 10.97 19.32 0.28
CA ASN A 65 11.32 19.93 1.57
C ASN A 65 12.44 19.18 2.32
N GLN A 66 12.90 18.03 1.79
CA GLN A 66 13.92 17.18 2.43
C GLN A 66 13.61 16.90 3.90
N CYS A 67 12.35 16.58 4.18
CA CYS A 67 11.88 16.39 5.55
C CYS A 67 12.74 15.36 6.30
N TYR A 68 13.06 15.68 7.56
CA TYR A 68 13.77 14.79 8.46
C TYR A 68 12.78 13.83 9.14
N PHE A 69 13.13 12.55 9.19
CA PHE A 69 12.32 11.50 9.81
C PHE A 69 13.10 10.76 10.88
N ASP A 70 12.60 10.76 12.10
CA ASP A 70 13.06 9.94 13.20
C ASP A 70 11.90 9.62 14.16
N ILE A 71 11.54 8.34 14.26
CA ILE A 71 10.44 7.87 15.11
C ILE A 71 10.61 8.27 16.59
N ASN A 72 11.83 8.50 17.05
CA ASN A 72 12.14 8.86 18.43
C ASN A 72 12.05 10.36 18.70
N ILE A 73 12.02 11.19 17.65
CA ILE A 73 12.04 12.66 17.75
C ILE A 73 10.71 13.25 17.27
N ASN A 74 10.36 13.01 16.00
CA ASN A 74 9.13 13.51 15.40
C ASN A 74 8.17 12.36 15.12
N TYR A 75 7.80 11.67 16.21
CA TYR A 75 6.98 10.45 16.22
C TYR A 75 5.75 10.54 15.32
N ASP A 76 4.87 11.52 15.54
CA ASP A 76 3.59 11.60 14.80
C ASP A 76 3.80 11.82 13.30
N PHE A 77 4.82 12.60 12.95
CA PHE A 77 5.15 12.89 11.56
C PHE A 77 5.75 11.67 10.85
N THR A 78 6.72 10.99 11.49
CA THR A 78 7.34 9.77 10.95
C THR A 78 6.33 8.62 10.89
N LYS A 79 5.52 8.44 11.94
CA LYS A 79 4.43 7.47 11.97
C LYS A 79 3.40 7.73 10.87
N GLY A 80 2.91 8.97 10.75
CA GLY A 80 1.93 9.35 9.74
C GLY A 80 2.44 9.13 8.31
N TYR A 81 3.71 9.44 8.07
CA TYR A 81 4.37 9.17 6.80
C TYR A 81 4.45 7.67 6.48
N LEU A 82 4.97 6.86 7.41
CA LEU A 82 5.09 5.41 7.22
C LEU A 82 3.71 4.75 7.06
N ASP A 83 2.72 5.17 7.84
CA ASP A 83 1.33 4.72 7.73
C ASP A 83 0.75 5.03 6.34
N LEU A 84 0.97 6.23 5.81
CA LEU A 84 0.52 6.61 4.47
C LEU A 84 1.16 5.73 3.40
N VAL A 85 2.48 5.56 3.47
CA VAL A 85 3.24 4.73 2.53
C VAL A 85 2.69 3.31 2.51
N VAL A 86 2.58 2.64 3.67
CA VAL A 86 2.08 1.25 3.69
C VAL A 86 0.59 1.13 3.36
N THR A 87 -0.21 2.15 3.66
CA THR A 87 -1.63 2.18 3.29
C THR A 87 -1.77 2.26 1.79
N TYR A 88 -1.00 3.13 1.13
CA TYR A 88 -0.97 3.24 -0.32
C TYR A 88 -0.49 1.93 -0.99
N VAL A 89 0.61 1.35 -0.50
CA VAL A 89 1.11 0.05 -0.99
C VAL A 89 0.06 -1.06 -0.83
N SER A 90 -0.56 -1.15 0.35
CA SER A 90 -1.60 -2.14 0.61
C SER A 90 -2.81 -1.95 -0.32
N LEU A 91 -3.23 -0.71 -0.54
CA LEU A 91 -4.33 -0.39 -1.45
C LEU A 91 -4.05 -0.81 -2.89
N VAL A 92 -2.84 -0.53 -3.40
CA VAL A 92 -2.43 -0.94 -4.75
C VAL A 92 -2.40 -2.47 -4.89
N LEU A 93 -1.88 -3.18 -3.88
CA LEU A 93 -1.87 -4.64 -3.88
C LEU A 93 -3.29 -5.24 -3.82
N LEU A 94 -4.19 -4.66 -3.04
CA LEU A 94 -5.61 -5.06 -2.98
C LEU A 94 -6.34 -4.78 -4.30
N LEU A 95 -6.08 -3.62 -4.91
CA LEU A 95 -6.64 -3.26 -6.21
C LEU A 95 -6.20 -4.25 -7.30
N ALA A 96 -4.92 -4.65 -7.31
CA ALA A 96 -4.40 -5.63 -8.24
C ALA A 96 -5.07 -7.02 -8.10
N ARG A 97 -5.44 -7.39 -6.86
CA ARG A 97 -6.18 -8.63 -6.54
C ARG A 97 -7.67 -8.55 -6.85
N THR A 98 -8.22 -7.35 -7.01
CA THR A 98 -9.64 -7.18 -7.31
C THR A 98 -9.92 -7.73 -8.71
N GLU A 99 -10.53 -8.91 -8.75
CA GLU A 99 -11.01 -9.57 -9.97
C GLU A 99 -12.03 -8.68 -10.69
N ASP A 100 -12.10 -8.80 -12.01
CA ASP A 100 -13.09 -8.10 -12.84
C ASP A 100 -13.12 -6.56 -12.73
N ARG A 101 -12.15 -5.90 -12.07
CA ARG A 101 -12.09 -4.42 -11.95
C ARG A 101 -12.25 -3.70 -13.29
N ARG A 102 -11.63 -4.21 -14.36
CA ARG A 102 -11.73 -3.66 -15.73
C ARG A 102 -13.14 -3.80 -16.29
N LEU A 103 -13.81 -4.90 -15.99
CA LEU A 103 -15.19 -5.14 -16.40
C LEU A 103 -16.16 -4.24 -15.64
N LEU A 104 -16.01 -4.11 -14.31
CA LEU A 104 -16.84 -3.22 -13.49
C LEU A 104 -16.75 -1.77 -13.99
N ILE A 105 -15.53 -1.28 -14.19
CA ILE A 105 -15.27 0.08 -14.65
C ILE A 105 -15.75 0.28 -16.09
N GLY A 106 -15.39 -0.64 -17.00
CA GLY A 106 -15.74 -0.55 -18.42
C GLY A 106 -17.25 -0.68 -18.69
N LEU A 107 -17.94 -1.55 -17.94
CA LEU A 107 -19.38 -1.76 -18.11
C LEU A 107 -20.19 -0.56 -17.61
N TYR A 108 -19.80 0.01 -16.45
CA TYR A 108 -20.36 1.27 -15.98
C TYR A 108 -20.13 2.41 -16.98
N HIS A 109 -18.90 2.54 -17.49
CA HIS A 109 -18.56 3.58 -18.46
C HIS A 109 -19.41 3.51 -19.74
N CYS A 110 -19.54 2.32 -20.33
CA CYS A 110 -20.41 2.11 -21.50
C CYS A 110 -21.87 2.50 -21.20
N ALA A 111 -22.42 2.08 -20.06
CA ALA A 111 -23.79 2.41 -19.68
C ALA A 111 -23.98 3.91 -19.41
N HIS A 112 -22.99 4.56 -18.80
CA HIS A 112 -22.98 6.00 -18.54
C HIS A 112 -23.00 6.79 -19.86
N GLU A 113 -22.08 6.49 -20.79
CA GLU A 113 -22.00 7.18 -22.08
C GLU A 113 -23.27 6.98 -22.91
N MET A 114 -23.84 5.77 -22.92
CA MET A 114 -25.11 5.50 -23.60
C MET A 114 -26.30 6.26 -23.00
N SER A 115 -26.24 6.60 -21.72
CA SER A 115 -27.33 7.30 -21.02
C SER A 115 -27.21 8.82 -21.15
N HIS A 116 -25.99 9.36 -21.12
CA HIS A 116 -25.74 10.81 -21.08
C HIS A 116 -25.22 11.38 -22.41
N GLY A 117 -24.82 10.51 -23.35
CA GLY A 117 -24.24 10.90 -24.64
C GLY A 117 -22.77 11.34 -24.57
N THR A 118 -22.20 11.42 -23.37
CA THR A 118 -20.83 11.85 -23.10
C THR A 118 -20.09 10.85 -22.19
N SER A 119 -18.81 10.67 -22.49
CA SER A 119 -17.89 9.90 -21.68
C SER A 119 -17.55 10.64 -20.38
N ASP A 120 -17.33 9.89 -19.30
CA ASP A 120 -16.78 10.44 -18.05
C ASP A 120 -15.33 10.90 -18.28
N PRO A 121 -14.95 12.13 -17.88
CA PRO A 121 -13.62 12.69 -18.16
C PRO A 121 -12.50 11.96 -17.41
N SER A 122 -12.79 11.33 -16.27
CA SER A 122 -11.84 10.61 -15.44
C SER A 122 -11.59 9.18 -15.91
N PHE A 123 -12.47 8.63 -16.76
CA PHE A 123 -12.37 7.24 -17.23
C PHE A 123 -11.02 6.91 -17.87
N ALA A 124 -10.46 7.80 -18.70
CA ALA A 124 -9.18 7.56 -19.34
C ALA A 124 -8.03 7.43 -18.32
N ARG A 125 -8.00 8.33 -17.32
CA ARG A 125 -7.00 8.30 -16.24
C ARG A 125 -7.18 7.09 -15.33
N LEU A 126 -8.43 6.77 -15.00
CA LEU A 126 -8.76 5.59 -14.19
C LEU A 126 -8.36 4.30 -14.90
N GLY A 127 -8.70 4.17 -16.19
CA GLY A 127 -8.33 3.02 -17.01
C GLY A 127 -6.82 2.82 -17.10
N GLN A 128 -6.07 3.92 -17.27
CA GLN A 128 -4.61 3.89 -17.28
C GLN A 128 -4.04 3.45 -15.92
N MET A 129 -4.54 4.00 -14.81
CA MET A 129 -4.12 3.59 -13.46
C MET A 129 -4.35 2.08 -13.23
N VAL A 130 -5.50 1.57 -13.65
CA VAL A 130 -5.85 0.15 -13.51
C VAL A 130 -4.91 -0.77 -14.29
N LEU A 131 -4.47 -0.35 -15.48
CA LEU A 131 -3.47 -1.09 -16.26
C LEU A 131 -2.07 -1.04 -15.63
N GLU A 132 -1.65 0.12 -15.12
CA GLU A 132 -0.36 0.27 -14.46
C GLU A 132 -0.21 -0.65 -13.25
N TYR A 133 -1.30 -0.86 -12.51
CA TYR A 133 -1.33 -1.76 -11.35
C TYR A 133 -1.68 -3.22 -11.68
N ASP A 134 -1.68 -3.64 -12.95
CA ASP A 134 -1.68 -5.06 -13.28
C ASP A 134 -0.42 -5.78 -12.81
N HIS A 135 0.69 -5.03 -12.71
CA HIS A 135 1.99 -5.51 -12.23
C HIS A 135 2.46 -4.63 -11.06
N PRO A 136 1.77 -4.69 -9.91
CA PRO A 136 1.98 -3.74 -8.82
C PRO A 136 3.41 -3.82 -8.25
N LEU A 137 4.01 -5.01 -8.20
CA LEU A 137 5.39 -5.21 -7.71
C LEU A 137 6.44 -4.58 -8.62
N LYS A 138 6.13 -4.34 -9.91
CA LYS A 138 7.00 -3.59 -10.80
C LYS A 138 6.73 -2.09 -10.69
N LYS A 139 5.45 -1.71 -10.69
CA LYS A 139 5.04 -0.30 -10.73
C LYS A 139 5.36 0.44 -9.44
N LEU A 140 5.14 -0.16 -8.27
CA LEU A 140 5.38 0.49 -6.98
C LEU A 140 6.86 0.92 -6.80
N PRO A 141 7.88 0.08 -7.04
CA PRO A 141 9.27 0.54 -7.00
C PRO A 141 9.60 1.68 -7.98
N GLU A 142 9.02 1.67 -9.19
CA GLU A 142 9.20 2.77 -10.14
C GLU A 142 8.62 4.08 -9.61
N GLU A 143 7.45 4.02 -8.95
CA GLU A 143 6.79 5.18 -8.34
C GLU A 143 7.52 5.70 -7.10
N PHE A 144 8.07 4.80 -6.29
CA PHE A 144 8.82 5.16 -5.07
C PHE A 144 10.30 5.46 -5.29
N ALA A 145 10.81 5.29 -6.52
CA ALA A 145 12.19 5.62 -6.87
C ALA A 145 12.64 7.02 -6.38
N PRO A 146 11.91 8.13 -6.67
CA PRO A 146 12.29 9.46 -6.15
C PRO A 146 12.23 9.55 -4.61
N HIS A 147 11.32 8.82 -3.98
CA HIS A 147 11.04 8.85 -2.54
C HIS A 147 11.98 7.97 -1.70
N THR A 148 12.90 7.22 -2.34
CA THR A 148 13.76 6.22 -1.69
C THR A 148 14.50 6.78 -0.48
N LYS A 149 15.02 8.01 -0.55
CA LYS A 149 15.76 8.63 0.56
C LYS A 149 14.87 8.86 1.79
N ALA A 150 13.67 9.42 1.59
CA ALA A 150 12.72 9.72 2.66
C ALA A 150 12.22 8.42 3.33
N VAL A 151 11.79 7.45 2.52
CA VAL A 151 11.36 6.12 3.01
C VAL A 151 12.48 5.45 3.80
N THR A 152 13.69 5.40 3.25
CA THR A 152 14.83 4.75 3.91
C THR A 152 15.19 5.42 5.23
N SER A 153 15.21 6.75 5.29
CA SER A 153 15.49 7.49 6.53
C SER A 153 14.45 7.17 7.61
N ALA A 154 13.17 7.20 7.24
CA ALA A 154 12.09 6.90 8.18
C ALA A 154 12.18 5.46 8.70
N LEU A 155 12.41 4.47 7.82
CA LEU A 155 12.55 3.08 8.20
C LEU A 155 13.79 2.80 9.07
N LEU A 156 14.95 3.39 8.74
CA LEU A 156 16.17 3.21 9.53
C LEU A 156 16.04 3.77 10.95
N SER A 157 15.21 4.79 11.17
CA SER A 157 14.94 5.28 12.54
C SER A 157 14.27 4.22 13.43
N LEU A 158 13.61 3.23 12.83
CA LEU A 158 13.03 2.08 13.55
C LEU A 158 14.07 1.06 13.99
N HIS A 159 15.29 1.06 13.43
CA HIS A 159 16.22 -0.08 13.57
C HIS A 159 16.47 -0.46 15.03
N PHE A 160 16.88 0.51 15.85
CA PHE A 160 17.13 0.27 17.28
C PHE A 160 15.85 -0.12 18.04
N LEU A 161 14.74 0.60 17.77
CA LEU A 161 13.47 0.37 18.44
C LEU A 161 12.93 -1.04 18.15
N PHE A 162 12.91 -1.42 16.87
CA PHE A 162 12.42 -2.72 16.41
C PHE A 162 13.29 -3.85 16.96
N ALA A 163 14.62 -3.73 16.88
CA ALA A 163 15.52 -4.72 17.46
C ALA A 163 15.31 -4.88 18.98
N ARG A 164 15.18 -3.78 19.74
CA ARG A 164 14.96 -3.82 21.19
C ARG A 164 13.58 -4.36 21.57
N ARG A 165 12.55 -4.13 20.76
CA ARG A 165 11.17 -4.59 21.03
C ARG A 165 10.93 -6.02 20.54
N ASN A 166 11.65 -6.47 19.52
CA ASN A 166 11.56 -7.81 18.93
C ASN A 166 12.53 -8.79 19.61
N GLN A 167 12.35 -9.01 20.91
CA GLN A 167 13.20 -9.88 21.71
C GLN A 167 12.51 -11.21 22.01
N SER A 168 13.30 -12.25 22.29
CA SER A 168 12.78 -13.56 22.68
C SER A 168 12.17 -13.55 24.08
N ALA A 169 11.30 -14.52 24.35
CA ALA A 169 10.74 -14.74 25.69
C ALA A 169 11.81 -15.04 26.76
N GLU A 170 12.98 -15.54 26.37
CA GLU A 170 14.10 -15.74 27.31
C GLU A 170 14.74 -14.41 27.72
N GLN A 171 14.96 -13.51 26.77
CA GLN A 171 15.47 -12.16 27.05
C GLN A 171 14.47 -11.37 27.89
N TRP A 172 13.17 -11.43 27.58
CA TRP A 172 12.13 -10.80 28.43
C TRP A 172 12.13 -11.29 29.88
N ARG A 173 12.40 -12.59 30.10
CA ARG A 173 12.55 -13.15 31.45
C ARG A 173 13.82 -12.65 32.14
N SER A 174 14.94 -12.60 31.42
CA SER A 174 16.21 -12.06 31.92
C SER A 174 16.06 -10.59 32.36
N ASP A 175 15.37 -9.79 31.56
CA ASP A 175 15.16 -8.37 31.81
C ASP A 175 14.03 -8.09 32.82
N GLN A 176 13.32 -9.13 33.27
CA GLN A 176 12.13 -9.02 34.11
C GLN A 176 11.10 -8.02 33.54
N LEU A 177 10.89 -8.08 32.22
CA LEU A 177 10.05 -7.13 31.49
C LEU A 177 8.64 -7.06 32.12
N LEU A 178 8.17 -5.84 32.38
CA LEU A 178 6.91 -5.51 33.06
C LEU A 178 6.80 -5.93 34.53
N SER A 179 7.89 -6.41 35.17
CA SER A 179 7.87 -6.67 36.60
C SER A 179 7.79 -5.37 37.40
N LEU A 180 6.76 -5.25 38.24
CA LEU A 180 6.61 -4.15 39.20
C LEU A 180 7.35 -4.42 40.53
N LEU A 181 7.81 -5.65 40.74
CA LEU A 181 8.37 -6.13 42.00
C LEU A 181 9.87 -6.42 41.92
N SER A 182 10.47 -6.30 40.72
CA SER A 182 11.91 -6.49 40.50
C SER A 182 12.76 -5.58 41.38
N THR A 183 12.33 -4.32 41.52
CA THR A 183 13.02 -3.30 42.30
C THR A 183 12.04 -2.57 43.21
N ALA A 184 11.84 -3.08 44.44
CA ALA A 184 10.90 -2.52 45.41
C ALA A 184 11.13 -1.02 45.71
N GLY A 185 12.38 -0.53 45.60
CA GLY A 185 12.74 0.86 45.83
C GLY A 185 12.22 1.87 44.80
N THR A 186 11.80 1.42 43.62
CA THR A 186 11.31 2.29 42.52
C THR A 186 9.80 2.18 42.29
N MET A 187 9.06 1.46 43.15
CA MET A 187 7.62 1.22 42.94
C MET A 187 6.76 2.49 42.90
N LEU A 188 7.17 3.53 43.62
CA LEU A 188 6.47 4.82 43.62
C LEU A 188 6.91 5.74 42.48
N SER A 189 8.00 5.39 41.78
CA SER A 189 8.51 6.18 40.66
C SER A 189 7.68 5.89 39.40
N PRO A 190 7.29 6.92 38.63
CA PRO A 190 6.60 6.69 37.36
C PRO A 190 7.53 5.96 36.38
N ALA A 191 6.99 5.00 35.64
CA ALA A 191 7.71 4.41 34.53
C ALA A 191 7.77 5.45 33.39
N SER A 192 8.98 5.91 33.07
CA SER A 192 9.22 6.95 32.07
C SER A 192 10.24 6.50 31.03
N SER A 193 10.05 6.96 29.81
CA SER A 193 10.98 6.82 28.69
C SER A 193 10.98 8.15 27.94
N ASP A 194 12.11 8.55 27.37
CA ASP A 194 12.18 9.73 26.49
C ASP A 194 11.36 9.51 25.21
N THR A 195 11.03 8.26 24.89
CA THR A 195 10.26 7.84 23.71
C THR A 195 8.99 7.08 24.10
N MET A 196 8.20 7.62 25.04
CA MET A 196 6.98 6.96 25.56
C MET A 196 6.08 6.35 24.47
N ALA A 197 5.84 7.08 23.37
CA ALA A 197 4.99 6.62 22.28
C ALA A 197 5.55 5.40 21.52
N CYS A 198 6.88 5.24 21.51
CA CYS A 198 7.56 4.09 20.93
C CYS A 198 7.43 2.84 21.82
N GLU A 199 7.25 2.98 23.13
CA GLU A 199 7.19 1.83 24.06
C GLU A 199 5.95 0.97 23.86
N TYR A 200 4.85 1.56 23.39
CA TYR A 200 3.60 0.85 23.10
C TYR A 200 3.22 0.84 21.61
N LEU A 201 4.09 1.35 20.74
CA LEU A 201 3.92 1.17 19.29
C LEU A 201 3.87 -0.34 18.98
N SER A 202 2.86 -0.74 18.21
CA SER A 202 2.63 -2.15 17.86
C SER A 202 3.80 -2.72 17.06
N LEU A 203 4.26 -3.90 17.47
CA LEU A 203 5.33 -4.62 16.77
C LEU A 203 4.90 -5.02 15.36
N GLU A 204 3.64 -5.43 15.19
CA GLU A 204 3.05 -5.77 13.88
C GLU A 204 3.02 -4.55 12.94
N VAL A 205 2.75 -3.36 13.48
CA VAL A 205 2.75 -2.12 12.69
C VAL A 205 4.16 -1.77 12.23
N MET A 206 5.17 -1.86 13.11
CA MET A 206 6.57 -1.64 12.75
C MET A 206 7.05 -2.66 11.72
N GLU A 207 6.73 -3.94 11.91
CA GLU A 207 7.07 -5.01 10.98
C GLU A 207 6.43 -4.75 9.60
N ARG A 208 5.15 -4.35 9.56
CA ARG A 208 4.45 -3.99 8.32
C ARG A 208 5.12 -2.81 7.61
N TRP A 209 5.52 -1.76 8.34
CA TRP A 209 6.28 -0.64 7.77
C TRP A 209 7.58 -1.09 7.15
N ILE A 210 8.37 -1.88 7.87
CA ILE A 210 9.67 -2.40 7.40
C ILE A 210 9.50 -3.26 6.16
N LEU A 211 8.59 -4.23 6.19
CA LEU A 211 8.42 -5.20 5.10
C LEU A 211 7.87 -4.54 3.83
N LEU A 212 6.79 -3.76 3.92
CA LEU A 212 6.19 -3.12 2.75
C LEU A 212 6.99 -1.90 2.28
N GLY A 213 7.64 -1.17 3.18
CA GLY A 213 8.46 -0.01 2.83
C GLY A 213 9.71 -0.39 2.05
N PHE A 214 10.44 -1.44 2.47
CA PHE A 214 11.57 -1.94 1.69
C PHE A 214 11.17 -2.68 0.41
N LEU A 215 9.94 -3.22 0.35
CA LEU A 215 9.39 -3.79 -0.88
C LEU A 215 9.30 -2.74 -2.01
N VAL A 216 8.99 -1.48 -1.69
CA VAL A 216 8.91 -0.40 -2.68
C VAL A 216 10.21 0.37 -2.87
N CYS A 217 11.19 0.16 -1.99
CA CYS A 217 12.52 0.78 -2.10
C CYS A 217 13.64 -0.29 -2.10
N PRO A 218 13.64 -1.28 -3.02
CA PRO A 218 14.57 -2.41 -2.96
C PRO A 218 16.04 -1.97 -3.12
N GLY A 219 16.32 -0.87 -3.83
CA GLY A 219 17.68 -0.33 -3.97
C GLY A 219 18.33 0.09 -2.64
N ALA A 220 17.53 0.41 -1.61
CA ALA A 220 18.03 0.74 -0.29
C ALA A 220 18.70 -0.46 0.41
N LEU A 221 18.25 -1.69 0.09
CA LEU A 221 18.77 -2.93 0.67
C LEU A 221 20.20 -3.22 0.18
N THR A 222 20.50 -2.91 -1.08
CA THR A 222 21.86 -3.03 -1.64
C THR A 222 22.76 -1.90 -1.16
N SER A 223 22.19 -0.70 -0.96
CA SER A 223 22.97 0.50 -0.64
C SER A 223 23.40 0.60 0.83
N SER A 224 22.69 -0.05 1.75
CA SER A 224 22.95 0.04 3.18
C SER A 224 22.82 -1.31 3.89
N PRO A 225 23.89 -1.80 4.56
CA PRO A 225 23.82 -3.06 5.31
C PRO A 225 22.81 -2.99 6.46
N GLN A 226 22.63 -1.81 7.08
CA GLN A 226 21.65 -1.63 8.16
C GLN A 226 20.21 -1.79 7.67
N CYS A 227 19.91 -1.41 6.42
CA CYS A 227 18.59 -1.64 5.82
C CYS A 227 18.35 -3.13 5.62
N LEU A 228 19.36 -3.83 5.09
CA LEU A 228 19.29 -5.27 4.86
C LEU A 228 19.14 -6.05 6.17
N ASP A 229 19.88 -5.67 7.22
CA ASP A 229 19.79 -6.30 8.53
C ASP A 229 18.43 -6.08 9.18
N LEU A 230 17.89 -4.85 9.12
CA LEU A 230 16.55 -4.54 9.62
C LEU A 230 15.46 -5.34 8.88
N TRP A 231 15.56 -5.40 7.55
CA TRP A 231 14.60 -6.12 6.73
C TRP A 231 14.67 -7.63 6.96
N ARG A 232 15.86 -8.20 7.10
CA ARG A 232 16.06 -9.62 7.48
C ARG A 232 15.45 -9.93 8.84
N LEU A 233 15.64 -9.06 9.83
CA LEU A 233 15.08 -9.23 11.16
C LEU A 233 13.54 -9.27 11.10
N ALA A 234 12.92 -8.40 10.29
CA ALA A 234 11.47 -8.42 10.07
C ALA A 234 11.01 -9.66 9.29
N LEU A 235 11.74 -10.09 8.27
CA LEU A 235 11.41 -11.30 7.50
C LEU A 235 11.48 -12.58 8.33
N GLN A 236 12.22 -12.60 9.44
CA GLN A 236 12.28 -13.75 10.34
C GLN A 236 11.07 -13.82 11.29
N GLY A 237 10.32 -12.73 11.46
CA GLY A 237 9.19 -12.65 12.39
C GLY A 237 7.90 -13.27 11.85
N SER A 238 7.57 -12.99 10.58
CA SER A 238 6.27 -13.31 10.01
C SER A 238 6.34 -13.89 8.59
N LEU A 239 5.54 -14.93 8.33
CA LEU A 239 5.37 -15.52 6.98
C LEU A 239 4.39 -14.72 6.10
N TYR A 240 3.47 -13.99 6.75
CA TYR A 240 2.42 -13.21 6.10
C TYR A 240 2.41 -11.79 6.66
N VAL A 241 2.11 -10.83 5.80
CA VAL A 241 1.88 -9.43 6.20
C VAL A 241 0.45 -9.05 5.86
N THR A 242 -0.26 -8.52 6.86
CA THR A 242 -1.63 -8.04 6.72
C THR A 242 -1.69 -6.77 5.86
N LEU A 243 -2.41 -6.82 4.75
CA LEU A 243 -2.74 -5.64 3.94
C LEU A 243 -3.90 -4.87 4.57
N LEU A 244 -5.02 -5.57 4.80
CA LEU A 244 -6.22 -5.05 5.42
C LEU A 244 -7.07 -6.19 5.97
N ARG A 245 -7.37 -6.18 7.27
CA ARG A 245 -8.20 -7.21 7.94
C ARG A 245 -7.63 -8.62 7.70
N ASP A 246 -8.36 -9.46 6.99
CA ASP A 246 -8.03 -10.85 6.64
C ASP A 246 -7.22 -10.98 5.33
N GLU A 247 -7.12 -9.90 4.56
CA GLU A 247 -6.29 -9.86 3.36
C GLU A 247 -4.81 -9.72 3.73
N ALA A 248 -4.01 -10.71 3.35
CA ALA A 248 -2.58 -10.75 3.61
C ALA A 248 -1.76 -11.17 2.38
N VAL A 249 -0.46 -10.85 2.39
CA VAL A 249 0.52 -11.31 1.39
C VAL A 249 1.51 -12.28 2.02
N GLN A 250 1.90 -13.32 1.27
CA GLN A 250 3.04 -14.16 1.63
C GLN A 250 4.33 -13.38 1.36
N VAL A 251 4.96 -12.87 2.41
CA VAL A 251 6.03 -11.89 2.27
C VAL A 251 7.20 -12.46 1.48
N HIS A 252 7.65 -13.67 1.79
CA HIS A 252 8.78 -14.31 1.11
C HIS A 252 8.52 -14.54 -0.37
N LYS A 253 7.31 -14.98 -0.74
CA LYS A 253 6.92 -15.21 -2.14
C LYS A 253 6.91 -13.90 -2.93
N VAL A 254 6.31 -12.86 -2.36
CA VAL A 254 6.25 -11.53 -2.99
C VAL A 254 7.64 -10.93 -3.13
N THR A 255 8.48 -11.10 -2.12
CA THR A 255 9.88 -10.67 -2.14
C THR A 255 10.70 -11.40 -3.20
N GLU A 256 10.55 -12.72 -3.32
CA GLU A 256 11.23 -13.52 -4.34
C GLU A 256 10.82 -13.11 -5.76
N GLU A 257 9.53 -12.90 -5.99
CA GLU A 257 9.00 -12.43 -7.28
C GLU A 257 9.55 -11.04 -7.64
N LEU A 258 9.56 -10.11 -6.69
CA LEU A 258 10.11 -8.77 -6.89
C LEU A 258 11.60 -8.83 -7.21
N LEU A 259 12.40 -9.46 -6.35
CA LEU A 259 13.86 -9.45 -6.47
C LEU A 259 14.34 -10.27 -7.67
N GLY A 260 13.66 -11.38 -8.00
CA GLY A 260 13.96 -12.17 -9.19
C GLY A 260 13.74 -11.41 -10.51
N GLY A 261 12.91 -10.36 -10.49
CA GLY A 261 12.69 -9.47 -11.63
C GLY A 261 13.73 -8.34 -11.76
N LEU A 262 14.53 -8.09 -10.74
CA LEU A 262 15.56 -7.05 -10.73
C LEU A 262 16.91 -7.61 -11.19
N LYS A 263 17.76 -6.75 -11.74
CA LYS A 263 19.15 -7.08 -12.08
C LYS A 263 20.08 -6.45 -11.03
N GLY A 264 20.98 -7.25 -10.46
CA GLY A 264 21.93 -6.85 -9.41
C GLY A 264 21.59 -7.48 -8.08
#